data_AF-A0A7V5X552-F1
#
_entry.id   AF-A0A7V5X552-F1
#
_cell.length_a   1.000
_cell.length_b   1.000
_cell.length_c   1.000
_cell.angle_alpha   90.00
_cell.angle_beta   90.00
_cell.angle_gamma   90.00
#
_symmetry.space_group_name_H-M   'P 1'
#
loop_
_entity.id
_entity.type
_entity.pdbx_description
1 polymer ?
#
loop_
_entity_poly.entity_id
_entity_poly.type
_entity_poly.pdbx_seq_one_letter_code
_entity_poly.pdbx_strand_id
1 'polypeptide(L)'
;MNPDFSRITCLCAQLEDYQCGGITVTGRITAQSRGLWPIINDQFEADINLGIYKLVISGVFNNDHTKIFGKWDIYAAGSMCSGTWESP
;
A
#
# COMPACT_ATOMS: atom_id res chain seq x y z
N MET A 1 19.68 16.62 0.39
CA MET A 1 18.21 16.49 0.28
C MET A 1 17.90 15.97 -1.10
N ASN A 2 17.25 14.81 -1.21
CA ASN A 2 16.96 14.18 -2.49
C ASN A 2 15.81 14.96 -3.17
N PRO A 3 15.92 15.43 -4.42
CA PRO A 3 15.16 16.62 -4.85
C PRO A 3 13.68 16.42 -5.16
N ASP A 4 13.14 15.21 -5.24
CA ASP A 4 11.73 15.06 -5.60
C ASP A 4 11.10 13.84 -4.92
N PHE A 5 10.42 14.07 -3.80
CA PHE A 5 9.39 13.16 -3.26
C PHE A 5 8.15 13.15 -4.18
N SER A 6 8.35 12.98 -5.49
CA SER A 6 7.28 13.04 -6.51
C SER A 6 6.62 11.69 -6.75
N ARG A 7 7.21 10.60 -6.25
CA ARG A 7 6.74 9.25 -6.55
C ARG A 7 7.11 8.25 -5.46
N ILE A 8 6.24 7.27 -5.28
CA ILE A 8 6.60 6.01 -4.63
C ILE A 8 7.33 5.15 -5.66
N THR A 9 8.46 4.54 -5.30
CA THR A 9 9.26 3.71 -6.23
C THR A 9 9.01 2.22 -6.04
N CYS A 10 8.80 1.80 -4.79
CA CYS A 10 8.59 0.42 -4.42
C CYS A 10 7.62 0.35 -3.24
N LEU A 11 6.78 -0.69 -3.24
CA LEU A 11 5.95 -1.05 -2.12
C LEU A 11 6.17 -2.53 -1.80
N CYS A 12 6.41 -2.81 -0.53
CA CYS A 12 6.51 -4.17 0.00
C CYS A 12 5.40 -4.37 1.03
N ALA A 13 4.55 -5.36 0.81
CA ALA A 13 3.57 -5.81 1.79
C ALA A 13 3.87 -7.27 2.16
N GLN A 14 3.93 -7.56 3.46
CA GLN A 14 4.13 -8.90 3.99
C GLN A 14 2.91 -9.27 4.81
N LEU A 15 2.28 -10.38 4.43
CA LEU A 15 1.09 -10.92 5.05
C LEU A 15 1.49 -12.25 5.69
N GLU A 16 1.43 -12.32 7.01
CA GLU A 16 1.71 -13.53 7.78
C GLU A 16 0.44 -13.97 8.50
N ASP A 17 -0.09 -15.13 8.09
CA ASP A 17 -1.32 -15.73 8.62
C ASP A 17 -2.50 -14.74 8.69
N TYR A 18 -2.56 -13.81 7.73
CA TYR A 18 -3.54 -12.74 7.72
C TYR A 18 -4.91 -13.28 7.31
N GLN A 19 -5.94 -13.12 8.14
CA GLN A 19 -7.29 -13.60 7.83
C GLN A 19 -8.15 -12.50 7.21
N CYS A 20 -8.72 -12.79 6.04
CA CYS A 20 -9.71 -11.94 5.39
C CYS A 20 -10.87 -12.79 4.86
N GLY A 21 -12.10 -12.51 5.29
CA GLY A 21 -13.29 -13.21 4.77
C GLY A 21 -13.33 -14.71 5.05
N GLY A 22 -12.66 -15.18 6.10
CA GLY A 22 -12.54 -16.62 6.40
C GLY A 22 -11.43 -17.35 5.62
N ILE A 23 -10.64 -16.64 4.83
CA ILE A 23 -9.46 -17.16 4.14
C ILE A 23 -8.20 -16.64 4.82
N THR A 24 -7.23 -17.53 5.02
CA THR A 24 -5.88 -17.15 5.43
C THR A 24 -5.06 -16.79 4.19
N VAL A 25 -4.54 -15.58 4.18
CA VAL A 25 -3.63 -15.04 3.16
C VAL A 25 -2.24 -14.95 3.77
N THR A 26 -1.33 -15.78 3.27
CA THR A 26 0.10 -15.73 3.61
C THR A 26 0.88 -15.46 2.34
N GLY A 27 1.73 -14.42 2.37
CA GLY A 27 2.51 -14.07 1.20
C GLY A 27 3.30 -12.76 1.34
N ARG A 28 4.30 -12.63 0.48
CA ARG A 28 5.07 -11.40 0.31
C ARG A 28 4.77 -10.81 -1.05
N ILE A 29 4.28 -9.58 -1.05
CA ILE A 29 4.00 -8.80 -2.24
C ILE A 29 5.10 -7.75 -2.35
N THR A 30 5.75 -7.69 -3.50
CA THR A 30 6.70 -6.63 -3.84
C THR A 30 6.30 -6.07 -5.18
N ALA A 31 5.96 -4.79 -5.19
CA ALA A 31 5.46 -4.12 -6.37
C ALA A 31 6.32 -2.87 -6.61
N GLN A 32 6.84 -2.76 -7.83
CA GLN A 32 7.58 -1.60 -8.28
C GLN A 32 6.62 -0.65 -8.97
N SER A 33 6.68 0.64 -8.66
CA SER A 33 5.70 1.58 -9.19
C SER A 33 5.80 1.74 -10.70
N ARG A 34 7.00 1.59 -11.28
CA ARG A 34 7.31 1.91 -12.69
C ARG A 34 6.79 3.30 -13.10
N GLY A 35 6.69 4.23 -12.13
CA GLY A 35 6.17 5.58 -12.34
C GLY A 35 4.64 5.72 -12.24
N LEU A 36 3.90 4.70 -11.83
CA LEU A 36 2.43 4.69 -11.77
C LEU A 36 1.82 5.26 -10.48
N TRP A 37 2.64 5.52 -9.45
CA TRP A 37 2.16 6.01 -8.14
C TRP A 37 2.79 7.36 -7.82
N PRO A 38 2.29 8.44 -8.45
CA PRO A 38 2.74 9.79 -8.14
C PRO A 38 2.31 10.19 -6.73
N ILE A 39 3.10 11.05 -6.11
CA ILE A 39 2.71 11.77 -4.89
C ILE A 39 2.12 13.11 -5.33
N ILE A 40 0.86 13.37 -4.99
CA ILE A 40 0.12 14.59 -5.35
C ILE A 40 -0.46 15.16 -4.06
N ASN A 41 -0.14 16.43 -3.76
CA ASN A 41 -0.58 17.10 -2.52
C ASN A 41 -0.28 16.27 -1.26
N ASP A 42 0.94 15.74 -1.18
CA ASP A 42 1.42 14.90 -0.06
C ASP A 42 0.65 13.59 0.13
N GLN A 43 -0.07 13.15 -0.90
CA GLN A 43 -0.84 11.91 -0.89
C GLN A 43 -0.41 11.00 -2.05
N PHE A 44 -0.50 9.69 -1.84
CA PHE A 44 -0.39 8.72 -2.92
C PHE A 44 -1.43 7.61 -2.76
N GLU A 45 -1.71 6.96 -3.88
CA GLU A 45 -2.47 5.71 -3.94
C GLU A 45 -1.77 4.72 -4.87
N ALA A 46 -1.61 3.50 -4.40
CA ALA A 46 -1.07 2.37 -5.13
C ALA A 46 -2.13 1.29 -5.25
N ASP A 47 -2.66 1.12 -6.46
CA ASP A 47 -3.55 0.01 -6.82
C ASP A 47 -2.72 -1.14 -7.42
N ILE A 48 -2.65 -2.26 -6.69
CA ILE A 48 -1.86 -3.44 -7.04
C ILE A 48 -2.82 -4.61 -7.28
N ASN A 49 -2.91 -5.05 -8.54
CA ASN A 49 -3.67 -6.22 -8.92
C ASN A 49 -2.76 -7.46 -9.00
N LEU A 50 -3.09 -8.50 -8.24
CA LEU A 50 -2.35 -9.77 -8.14
C LEU A 50 -3.21 -10.96 -8.58
N GLY A 51 -4.15 -10.72 -9.50
CA GLY A 51 -5.08 -11.74 -9.99
C GLY A 51 -6.27 -11.90 -9.05
N ILE A 52 -6.23 -12.91 -8.18
CA ILE A 52 -7.33 -13.17 -7.22
C ILE A 52 -7.32 -12.22 -6.02
N TYR A 53 -6.23 -11.47 -5.84
CA TYR A 53 -6.09 -10.45 -4.81
C TYR A 53 -5.96 -9.08 -5.46
N LYS A 54 -6.65 -8.09 -4.89
CA LYS A 54 -6.39 -6.67 -5.15
C LYS A 54 -5.93 -6.04 -3.85
N LEU A 55 -4.82 -5.32 -3.89
CA LEU A 55 -4.29 -4.56 -2.76
C LEU A 55 -4.28 -3.08 -3.16
N VAL A 56 -5.04 -2.26 -2.44
CA VAL A 56 -5.01 -0.80 -2.59
C VAL A 56 -4.32 -0.25 -1.35
N ILE A 57 -3.28 0.56 -1.52
CA ILE A 57 -2.59 1.22 -0.43
C ILE A 57 -2.59 2.72 -0.68
N SER A 58 -3.13 3.49 0.26
CA SER A 58 -3.06 4.94 0.25
C SER A 58 -2.21 5.43 1.41
N GLY A 59 -1.54 6.56 1.22
CA GLY A 59 -0.72 7.19 2.25
C GLY A 59 -0.72 8.69 2.12
N VAL A 60 -0.54 9.36 3.25
CA VAL A 60 -0.41 10.81 3.39
C VAL A 60 0.85 11.10 4.18
N PHE A 61 1.69 12.00 3.68
CA PHE A 61 2.85 12.48 4.42
C PHE A 61 2.41 13.41 5.56
N ASN A 62 3.10 13.34 6.68
CA ASN A 62 2.96 14.35 7.73
C ASN A 62 3.55 15.71 7.29
N ASN A 63 3.23 16.77 8.02
CA ASN A 63 3.60 18.15 7.66
C ASN A 63 5.12 18.38 7.51
N ASP A 64 5.95 17.57 8.17
CA ASP A 64 7.41 17.61 8.09
C ASP A 64 8.01 16.58 7.11
N HIS A 65 7.16 15.81 6.41
CA HIS A 65 7.52 14.81 5.40
C HIS A 65 8.50 13.74 5.91
N THR A 66 8.45 13.47 7.23
CA THR A 66 9.29 12.48 7.91
C THR A 66 8.58 11.13 8.06
N LYS A 67 7.26 11.14 8.09
CA LYS A 67 6.42 9.94 8.22
C LYS A 67 5.32 9.94 7.18
N ILE A 68 4.87 8.74 6.85
CA ILE A 68 3.70 8.51 6.04
C ILE A 68 2.74 7.65 6.87
N PHE A 69 1.48 8.04 6.92
CA PHE A 69 0.43 7.21 7.50
C PHE A 69 -0.67 7.02 6.47
N GLY A 70 -1.43 5.94 6.59
CA GLY A 70 -2.33 5.58 5.51
C GLY A 70 -3.27 4.45 5.82
N LYS A 71 -3.91 3.99 4.75
CA LYS A 71 -4.82 2.85 4.76
C LYS A 71 -4.38 1.82 3.75
N TRP A 72 -4.77 0.59 3.98
CA TRP A 72 -4.69 -0.48 3.01
C TRP A 72 -6.03 -1.20 2.94
N ASP A 73 -6.37 -1.67 1.75
CA ASP A 73 -7.53 -2.51 1.47
C ASP A 73 -7.06 -3.75 0.69
N ILE A 74 -7.41 -4.94 1.17
CA ILE A 74 -7.22 -6.22 0.49
C ILE A 74 -8.58 -6.76 0.09
N TYR A 75 -8.76 -6.97 -1.20
CA TYR A 75 -9.90 -7.69 -1.75
C TYR A 75 -9.45 -9.12 -2.04
N ALA A 76 -10.06 -10.08 -1.34
CA ALA A 76 -9.76 -11.49 -1.46
C ALA A 76 -11.07 -12.29 -1.48
N ALA A 77 -11.30 -13.07 -2.54
CA ALA A 77 -12.45 -13.98 -2.67
C ALA A 77 -13.82 -13.35 -2.32
N GLY A 78 -14.07 -12.14 -2.81
CA GLY A 78 -15.34 -11.43 -2.57
C GLY A 78 -15.46 -10.76 -1.21
N SER A 79 -14.44 -10.85 -0.35
CA SER A 79 -14.33 -10.10 0.89
C SER A 79 -13.36 -8.92 0.73
N MET A 80 -13.68 -7.81 1.39
CA MET A 80 -12.80 -6.65 1.50
C MET A 80 -12.38 -6.52 2.96
N CYS A 81 -11.09 -6.44 3.20
CA CYS A 81 -10.54 -6.20 4.52
C CYS A 81 -9.60 -5.01 4.48
N SER A 82 -9.63 -4.20 5.53
CA SER A 82 -9.00 -2.89 5.54
C SER A 82 -8.26 -2.66 6.85
N GLY A 83 -7.23 -1.82 6.81
CA GLY A 83 -6.54 -1.38 8.01
C GLY A 83 -5.81 -0.05 7.80
N THR A 84 -5.14 0.40 8.86
CA THR A 84 -4.26 1.56 8.84
C THR A 84 -2.80 1.14 8.98
N TRP A 85 -1.89 1.98 8.52
CA TRP A 85 -0.45 1.76 8.65
C TRP A 85 0.26 3.10 8.86
N GLU A 86 1.47 3.04 9.41
CA GLU A 86 2.42 4.15 9.51
C GLU A 86 3.79 3.64 9.08
N SER A 87 4.55 4.47 8.36
CA SER A 87 5.95 4.18 8.07
C SER A 87 6.75 4.13 9.38
N PRO A 88 7.85 3.37 9.43
CA PRO A 88 8.75 3.37 10.58
C PRO A 88 9.18 4.77 11.04
#